data_AF-A0A836QRK9-F1
#
_entry.id   AF-A0A836QRK9-F1
#
_cell.length_a   1.000
_cell.length_b   1.000
_cell.length_c   1.000
_cell.angle_alpha   90.00
_cell.angle_beta   90.00
_cell.angle_gamma   90.00
#
_symmetry.space_group_name_H-M   'P 1'
#
loop_
_entity.id
_entity.type
_entity.pdbx_description
1 polymer ?
#
loop_
_entity_poly.entity_id
_entity_poly.type
_entity_poly.pdbx_seq_one_letter_code
_entity_poly.pdbx_strand_id
1 'polypeptide(L)'
;GGDGSDEALIYLRQLVDKQIRVNADFLDLNVDEISWKLEEQKAAIKWLVTTIQGMTKLPLSIDSSNVEVIATGLAAYDSAATRPLLNSASLERIEALDLAQEHNARVVVTAAGESGMPNGAEERVQNASRMVDAALEKGFTLGDLFIDPLVFPTSVDRVFGLHCLEAIRGLRKKYGPDIHITGGISNASFGIPGRKLINEVFLILSVEAGADGGIIDPVLSNPVEVFGMNRDSNAYQMAEDVILGRDEFCQKYIAAWRKGEIGEAR
;
A
#
# COMPACT_ATOMS: atom_id res chain seq x y z
N GLY A 1 -6.22 26.77 -26.30
CA GLY A 1 -6.38 25.59 -25.43
C GLY A 1 -5.32 25.61 -24.36
N GLY A 2 -5.53 26.37 -23.29
CA GLY A 2 -4.56 26.56 -22.22
C GLY A 2 -5.18 26.89 -20.86
N ASP A 3 -6.45 26.53 -20.65
CA ASP A 3 -7.18 26.81 -19.41
C ASP A 3 -7.21 25.56 -18.51
N GLY A 4 -7.62 24.40 -19.07
CA GLY A 4 -7.68 23.14 -18.33
C GLY A 4 -6.33 22.51 -17.96
N SER A 5 -5.23 22.86 -18.63
CA SER A 5 -3.88 22.36 -18.26
C SER A 5 -3.38 22.98 -16.96
N ASP A 6 -3.67 24.27 -16.76
CA ASP A 6 -3.23 25.00 -15.57
C ASP A 6 -4.06 24.59 -14.35
N GLU A 7 -5.37 24.40 -14.53
CA GLU A 7 -6.24 23.86 -13.49
C GLU A 7 -5.81 22.45 -13.03
N ALA A 8 -5.46 21.57 -13.97
CA ALA A 8 -4.99 20.22 -13.65
C ALA A 8 -3.68 20.26 -12.83
N LEU A 9 -2.73 21.13 -13.21
CA LEU A 9 -1.48 21.30 -12.47
C LEU A 9 -1.70 21.91 -11.08
N ILE A 10 -2.65 22.85 -10.94
CA ILE A 10 -3.06 23.40 -9.64
C ILE A 10 -3.64 22.29 -8.77
N TYR A 11 -4.52 21.46 -9.32
CA TYR A 11 -5.11 20.33 -8.60
C TYR A 11 -4.06 19.35 -8.11
N LEU A 12 -3.13 18.92 -8.97
CA LEU A 12 -2.04 18.02 -8.59
C LEU A 12 -1.15 18.63 -7.50
N ARG A 13 -0.79 19.91 -7.63
CA ARG A 13 -0.02 20.61 -6.59
C ARG A 13 -0.75 20.62 -5.25
N GLN A 14 -2.07 20.85 -5.25
CA GLN A 14 -2.87 20.80 -4.02
C GLN A 14 -2.89 19.40 -3.40
N LEU A 15 -2.98 18.33 -4.20
CA LEU A 15 -2.91 16.96 -3.71
C LEU A 15 -1.54 16.65 -3.07
N VAL A 16 -0.46 17.04 -3.74
CA VAL A 16 0.91 16.91 -3.23
C VAL A 16 1.07 17.66 -1.91
N ASP A 17 0.67 18.93 -1.87
CA ASP A 17 0.81 19.77 -0.68
C ASP A 17 -0.01 19.26 0.52
N LYS A 18 -1.15 18.62 0.27
CA LYS A 18 -1.97 17.99 1.32
C LYS A 18 -1.25 16.78 1.92
N GLN A 19 -0.70 15.91 1.08
CA GLN A 19 0.04 14.72 1.52
C GLN A 19 1.34 15.07 2.25
N ILE A 20 2.08 16.09 1.77
CA ILE A 20 3.26 16.60 2.47
C ILE A 20 2.90 17.14 3.86
N ARG A 21 1.81 17.89 3.98
CA ARG A 21 1.37 18.49 5.26
C ARG A 21 1.01 17.46 6.33
N VAL A 22 0.63 16.26 5.92
CA VAL A 22 0.36 15.13 6.83
C VAL A 22 1.54 14.17 6.97
N ASN A 23 2.73 14.59 6.54
CA ASN A 23 4.01 13.86 6.63
C ASN A 23 4.02 12.52 5.88
N ALA A 24 3.50 12.50 4.64
CA ALA A 24 3.74 11.35 3.76
C ALA A 24 5.25 11.21 3.47
N ASP A 25 5.75 9.97 3.51
CA ASP A 25 7.16 9.65 3.20
C ASP A 25 7.40 9.42 1.71
N PHE A 26 6.40 8.87 1.01
CA PHE A 26 6.40 8.64 -0.43
C PHE A 26 5.09 9.17 -1.02
N LEU A 27 5.11 9.53 -2.31
CA LEU A 27 3.90 9.78 -3.08
C LEU A 27 3.71 8.65 -4.09
N ASP A 28 2.59 7.93 -3.99
CA ASP A 28 2.27 6.82 -4.89
C ASP A 28 1.60 7.32 -6.18
N LEU A 29 2.13 6.86 -7.32
CA LEU A 29 1.72 7.25 -8.66
C LEU A 29 1.28 6.01 -9.44
N ASN A 30 -0.03 5.84 -9.56
CA ASN A 30 -0.65 4.76 -10.32
C ASN A 30 -1.46 5.33 -11.51
N VAL A 31 -1.29 4.72 -12.69
CA VAL A 31 -2.01 5.11 -13.92
C VAL A 31 -2.75 3.94 -14.58
N ASP A 32 -2.87 2.80 -13.91
CA ASP A 32 -3.39 1.58 -14.53
C ASP A 32 -4.83 1.74 -15.02
N GLU A 33 -5.65 2.48 -14.27
CA GLU A 33 -7.07 2.66 -14.57
C GLU A 33 -7.37 3.73 -15.63
N ILE A 34 -6.38 4.51 -16.09
CA ILE A 34 -6.66 5.62 -17.03
C ILE A 34 -6.99 5.13 -18.44
N SER A 35 -6.48 3.97 -18.83
CA SER A 35 -6.61 3.39 -20.17
C SER A 35 -6.23 1.92 -20.15
N TRP A 36 -6.86 1.14 -21.04
CA TRP A 36 -6.46 -0.25 -21.31
C TRP A 36 -5.29 -0.34 -22.32
N LYS A 37 -4.84 0.78 -22.90
CA LYS A 37 -3.74 0.79 -23.88
C LYS A 37 -2.42 1.09 -23.19
N LEU A 38 -1.47 0.17 -23.32
CA LEU A 38 -0.14 0.27 -22.71
C LEU A 38 0.59 1.57 -23.06
N GLU A 39 0.54 2.02 -24.32
CA GLU A 39 1.23 3.25 -24.73
C GLU A 39 0.63 4.51 -24.12
N GLU A 40 -0.68 4.52 -23.82
CA GLU A 40 -1.32 5.63 -23.12
C GLU A 40 -0.93 5.64 -21.64
N GLN A 41 -0.84 4.47 -20.99
CA GLN A 41 -0.33 4.32 -19.63
C GLN A 41 1.14 4.77 -19.52
N LYS A 42 2.01 4.34 -20.44
CA LYS A 42 3.43 4.75 -20.52
C LYS A 42 3.58 6.26 -20.69
N ALA A 43 2.80 6.87 -21.59
CA ALA A 43 2.83 8.32 -21.79
C ALA A 43 2.39 9.07 -20.52
N ALA A 44 1.36 8.57 -19.83
CA ALA A 44 0.83 9.19 -18.63
C ALA A 44 1.78 9.07 -17.43
N ILE A 45 2.35 7.88 -17.15
CA ILE A 45 3.27 7.72 -16.02
C ILE A 45 4.53 8.57 -16.21
N LYS A 46 5.05 8.66 -17.44
CA LYS A 46 6.19 9.53 -17.77
C LYS A 46 5.90 11.00 -17.47
N TRP A 47 4.73 11.48 -17.91
CA TRP A 47 4.30 12.84 -17.65
C TRP A 47 4.08 13.09 -16.16
N LEU A 48 3.41 12.16 -15.47
CA LEU A 48 3.06 12.28 -14.06
C LEU A 48 4.30 12.30 -13.17
N VAL A 49 5.26 11.38 -13.38
CA VAL A 49 6.53 11.33 -12.66
C VAL A 49 7.29 12.65 -12.80
N THR A 50 7.51 13.11 -14.05
CA THR A 50 8.23 14.36 -14.31
C THR A 50 7.53 15.56 -13.66
N THR A 51 6.20 15.60 -13.74
CA THR A 51 5.38 16.71 -13.22
C THR A 51 5.40 16.75 -11.69
N ILE A 52 5.14 15.63 -11.03
CA ILE A 52 5.06 15.57 -9.57
C ILE A 52 6.44 15.73 -8.94
N GLN A 53 7.50 15.19 -9.55
CA GLN A 53 8.86 15.38 -9.06
C GLN A 53 9.27 16.87 -9.07
N GLY A 54 8.78 17.66 -10.04
CA GLY A 54 8.95 19.12 -10.04
C GLY A 54 8.16 19.87 -8.96
N MET A 55 7.25 19.20 -8.24
CA MET A 55 6.38 19.80 -7.21
C MET A 55 6.78 19.42 -5.77
N THR A 56 7.59 18.38 -5.58
CA THR A 56 7.89 17.81 -4.26
C THR A 56 9.37 17.44 -4.09
N LYS A 57 9.80 17.29 -2.84
CA LYS A 57 11.10 16.68 -2.48
C LYS A 57 10.96 15.24 -2.00
N LEU A 58 9.73 14.75 -1.84
CA LEU A 58 9.48 13.38 -1.43
C LEU A 58 9.83 12.42 -2.58
N PRO A 59 10.39 11.23 -2.29
CA PRO A 59 10.52 10.18 -3.27
C PRO A 59 9.14 9.72 -3.79
N LEU A 60 9.14 9.21 -5.02
CA LEU A 60 7.93 8.71 -5.67
C LEU A 60 7.89 7.18 -5.63
N SER A 61 6.72 6.63 -5.32
CA SER A 61 6.39 5.21 -5.52
C SER A 61 5.75 5.07 -6.90
N ILE A 62 6.43 4.36 -7.79
CA ILE A 62 6.00 4.14 -9.17
C ILE A 62 5.24 2.83 -9.18
N ASP A 63 3.91 2.92 -9.25
CA ASP A 63 3.00 1.80 -9.07
C ASP A 63 2.31 1.40 -10.38
N SER A 64 2.44 0.12 -10.73
CA SER A 64 1.68 -0.49 -11.81
C SER A 64 1.68 -2.02 -11.72
N SER A 65 0.59 -2.60 -12.22
CA SER A 65 0.50 -4.03 -12.54
C SER A 65 1.38 -4.44 -13.74
N ASN A 66 1.85 -3.48 -14.55
CA ASN A 66 2.66 -3.74 -15.75
C ASN A 66 4.12 -3.24 -15.61
N VAL A 67 5.08 -4.15 -15.73
CA VAL A 67 6.53 -3.85 -15.58
C VAL A 67 7.03 -2.83 -16.62
N GLU A 68 6.47 -2.78 -17.83
CA GLU A 68 6.87 -1.80 -18.84
C GLU A 68 6.44 -0.37 -18.49
N VAL A 69 5.31 -0.21 -17.78
CA VAL A 69 4.84 1.08 -17.26
C VAL A 69 5.76 1.54 -16.13
N ILE A 70 6.10 0.63 -15.20
CA ILE A 70 7.09 0.87 -14.15
C ILE A 70 8.42 1.32 -14.75
N ALA A 71 8.94 0.58 -15.75
CA ALA A 71 10.21 0.92 -16.41
C ALA A 71 10.18 2.31 -17.04
N THR A 72 9.06 2.67 -17.67
CA THR A 72 8.87 4.01 -18.25
C THR A 72 8.87 5.09 -17.18
N GLY A 73 8.21 4.85 -16.04
CA GLY A 73 8.21 5.77 -14.90
C GLY A 73 9.60 5.93 -14.29
N LEU A 74 10.33 4.84 -14.04
CA LEU A 74 11.67 4.86 -13.46
C LEU A 74 12.68 5.54 -14.39
N ALA A 75 12.56 5.36 -15.70
CA ALA A 75 13.39 6.06 -16.68
C ALA A 75 13.10 7.56 -16.76
N ALA A 76 11.90 8.00 -16.36
CA ALA A 76 11.52 9.42 -16.30
C ALA A 76 11.94 10.09 -14.99
N TYR A 77 12.25 9.31 -13.96
CA TYR A 77 12.55 9.79 -12.62
C TYR A 77 14.01 10.28 -12.52
N ASP A 78 14.22 11.51 -12.06
CA ASP A 78 15.56 12.01 -11.72
C ASP A 78 15.99 11.51 -10.33
N SER A 79 16.93 10.57 -10.29
CA SER A 79 17.42 9.94 -9.07
C SER A 79 18.56 10.71 -8.37
N ALA A 80 18.87 11.93 -8.79
CA ALA A 80 19.95 12.72 -8.21
C ALA A 80 19.72 13.09 -6.73
N ALA A 81 18.46 13.30 -6.31
CA ALA A 81 18.14 13.77 -4.96
C ALA A 81 17.65 12.65 -4.02
N THR A 82 16.80 11.77 -4.52
CA THR A 82 16.16 10.69 -3.74
C THR A 82 16.02 9.45 -4.61
N ARG A 83 15.97 8.26 -4.00
CA ARG A 83 15.74 7.01 -4.72
C ARG A 83 14.23 6.78 -4.89
N PRO A 84 13.73 6.38 -6.07
CA PRO A 84 12.33 6.02 -6.24
C PRO A 84 12.04 4.69 -5.54
N LEU A 85 10.76 4.39 -5.34
CA LEU A 85 10.27 3.09 -4.91
C LEU A 85 9.57 2.40 -6.09
N LEU A 86 10.02 1.20 -6.45
CA LEU A 86 9.34 0.34 -7.42
C LEU A 86 8.19 -0.39 -6.72
N ASN A 87 6.95 -0.19 -7.17
CA ASN A 87 5.76 -0.87 -6.66
C ASN A 87 5.09 -1.67 -7.80
N SER A 88 5.24 -3.00 -7.89
CA SER A 88 5.98 -3.91 -7.01
C SER A 88 6.61 -5.07 -7.78
N ALA A 89 7.54 -5.76 -7.14
CA ALA A 89 8.09 -7.04 -7.59
C ALA A 89 7.40 -8.22 -6.87
N SER A 90 7.35 -9.37 -7.53
CA SER A 90 6.73 -10.60 -7.02
C SER A 90 7.43 -11.82 -7.61
N LEU A 91 7.13 -13.04 -7.12
CA LEU A 91 7.74 -14.25 -7.68
C LEU A 91 7.37 -14.47 -9.16
N GLU A 92 6.18 -14.04 -9.58
CA GLU A 92 5.76 -14.04 -10.99
C GLU A 92 6.44 -12.97 -11.86
N ARG A 93 7.09 -11.98 -11.25
CA ARG A 93 7.68 -10.79 -11.92
C ARG A 93 9.06 -10.49 -11.34
N ILE A 94 9.89 -11.52 -11.20
CA ILE A 94 11.18 -11.44 -10.51
C ILE A 94 12.15 -10.48 -11.21
N GLU A 95 12.00 -10.30 -12.53
CA GLU A 95 12.74 -9.37 -13.38
C GLU A 95 12.55 -7.90 -12.97
N ALA A 96 11.48 -7.57 -12.24
CA ALA A 96 11.32 -6.23 -11.69
C ALA A 96 12.43 -5.87 -10.68
N LEU A 97 13.08 -6.86 -10.05
CA LEU A 97 14.23 -6.61 -9.19
C LEU A 97 15.45 -6.12 -9.99
N ASP A 98 15.67 -6.65 -11.20
CA ASP A 98 16.75 -6.17 -12.08
C ASP A 98 16.49 -4.71 -12.49
N LEU A 99 15.25 -4.41 -12.87
CA LEU A 99 14.83 -3.06 -13.19
C LEU A 99 15.01 -2.08 -12.01
N ALA A 100 14.63 -2.49 -10.79
CA ALA A 100 14.89 -1.68 -9.60
C ALA A 100 16.39 -1.44 -9.38
N GLN A 101 17.24 -2.45 -9.61
CA GLN A 101 18.68 -2.31 -9.47
C GLN A 101 19.26 -1.34 -10.51
N GLU A 102 18.88 -1.48 -11.78
CA GLU A 102 19.32 -0.61 -12.89
C GLU A 102 19.04 0.88 -12.62
N HIS A 103 17.91 1.17 -11.97
CA HIS A 103 17.49 2.52 -11.64
C HIS A 103 17.85 2.96 -10.20
N ASN A 104 18.63 2.17 -9.46
CA ASN A 104 18.96 2.41 -8.05
C ASN A 104 17.70 2.69 -7.19
N ALA A 105 16.60 2.00 -7.48
CA ALA A 105 15.35 2.11 -6.75
C ALA A 105 15.39 1.30 -5.44
N ARG A 106 14.51 1.64 -4.50
CA ARG A 106 14.04 0.72 -3.46
C ARG A 106 12.89 -0.10 -4.04
N VAL A 107 12.48 -1.18 -3.39
CA VAL A 107 11.46 -2.08 -3.98
C VAL A 107 10.43 -2.54 -2.96
N VAL A 108 9.16 -2.48 -3.37
CA VAL A 108 8.08 -3.25 -2.75
C VAL A 108 8.13 -4.67 -3.29
N VAL A 109 8.29 -5.65 -2.40
CA VAL A 109 8.19 -7.08 -2.76
C VAL A 109 6.93 -7.66 -2.14
N THR A 110 6.09 -8.28 -2.96
CA THR A 110 4.82 -8.84 -2.49
C THR A 110 4.96 -10.29 -2.11
N ALA A 111 4.07 -10.74 -1.23
CA ALA A 111 3.94 -12.14 -0.81
C ALA A 111 3.18 -13.03 -1.82
N ALA A 112 3.03 -12.58 -3.08
CA ALA A 112 2.40 -13.38 -4.13
C ALA A 112 3.25 -14.62 -4.46
N GLY A 113 2.60 -15.77 -4.63
CA GLY A 113 3.25 -16.99 -5.08
C GLY A 113 3.51 -16.98 -6.59
N GLU A 114 4.26 -17.96 -7.09
CA GLU A 114 4.53 -18.13 -8.54
C GLU A 114 3.32 -18.64 -9.34
N SER A 115 2.36 -19.25 -8.66
CA SER A 115 1.20 -19.91 -9.27
C SER A 115 -0.13 -19.41 -8.70
N GLY A 116 -0.10 -18.28 -7.98
CA GLY A 116 -1.29 -17.66 -7.42
C GLY A 116 -1.09 -16.97 -6.06
N MET A 117 -2.22 -16.58 -5.50
CA MET A 117 -2.30 -15.84 -4.24
C MET A 117 -2.11 -16.76 -3.02
N PRO A 118 -1.42 -16.30 -1.96
CA PRO A 118 -1.18 -17.12 -0.77
C PRO A 118 -2.45 -17.34 0.06
N ASN A 119 -2.65 -18.57 0.53
CA ASN A 119 -3.85 -18.95 1.29
C ASN A 119 -3.78 -18.52 2.77
N GLY A 120 -2.59 -18.57 3.38
CA GLY A 120 -2.40 -18.37 4.81
C GLY A 120 -1.25 -17.43 5.17
N ALA A 121 -1.05 -17.23 6.47
CA ALA A 121 0.07 -16.42 6.99
C ALA A 121 1.43 -17.07 6.68
N GLU A 122 1.54 -18.38 6.84
CA GLU A 122 2.79 -19.12 6.61
C GLU A 122 3.24 -19.02 5.15
N GLU A 123 2.33 -19.24 4.20
CA GLU A 123 2.61 -19.14 2.77
C GLU A 123 3.03 -17.71 2.37
N ARG A 124 2.42 -16.67 2.98
CA ARG A 124 2.87 -15.28 2.79
C ARG A 124 4.31 -15.07 3.23
N VAL A 125 4.66 -15.54 4.43
CA VAL A 125 6.03 -15.44 4.97
C VAL A 125 7.02 -16.21 4.09
N GLN A 126 6.65 -17.39 3.59
CA GLN A 126 7.49 -18.19 2.70
C GLN A 126 7.73 -17.47 1.37
N ASN A 127 6.68 -17.00 0.69
CA ASN A 127 6.79 -16.30 -0.59
C ASN A 127 7.60 -15.00 -0.46
N ALA A 128 7.29 -14.18 0.54
CA ALA A 128 8.04 -12.96 0.82
C ALA A 128 9.51 -13.26 1.15
N SER A 129 9.80 -14.35 1.86
CA SER A 129 11.19 -14.75 2.12
C SER A 129 11.96 -15.10 0.86
N ARG A 130 11.32 -15.82 -0.07
CA ARG A 130 11.94 -16.12 -1.38
C ARG A 130 12.26 -14.84 -2.16
N MET A 131 11.37 -13.84 -2.09
CA MET A 131 11.63 -12.53 -2.70
C MET A 131 12.75 -11.77 -2.02
N VAL A 132 12.84 -11.82 -0.69
CA VAL A 132 13.96 -11.23 0.07
C VAL A 132 15.28 -11.87 -0.35
N ASP A 133 15.35 -13.21 -0.38
CA ASP A 133 16.56 -13.94 -0.79
C ASP A 133 16.99 -13.56 -2.22
N ALA A 134 16.04 -13.53 -3.17
CA ALA A 134 16.31 -13.13 -4.54
C ALA A 134 16.78 -11.66 -4.67
N ALA A 135 16.23 -10.76 -3.86
CA ALA A 135 16.68 -9.36 -3.84
C ALA A 135 18.09 -9.23 -3.25
N LEU A 136 18.41 -9.96 -2.18
CA LEU A 136 19.76 -9.97 -1.60
C LEU A 136 20.80 -10.50 -2.59
N GLU A 137 20.48 -11.54 -3.36
CA GLU A 137 21.35 -12.07 -4.44
C GLU A 137 21.63 -11.04 -5.54
N LYS A 138 20.68 -10.15 -5.81
CA LYS A 138 20.83 -9.02 -6.75
C LYS A 138 21.50 -7.80 -6.13
N GLY A 139 21.90 -7.87 -4.86
CA GLY A 139 22.68 -6.82 -4.18
C GLY A 139 21.86 -5.75 -3.47
N PHE A 140 20.55 -5.96 -3.28
CA PHE A 140 19.76 -5.11 -2.38
C PHE A 140 20.18 -5.33 -0.92
N THR A 141 20.01 -4.32 -0.07
CA THR A 141 20.09 -4.48 1.38
C THR A 141 18.69 -4.67 1.96
N LEU A 142 18.56 -5.23 3.17
CA LEU A 142 17.25 -5.40 3.82
C LEU A 142 16.48 -4.07 3.94
N GLY A 143 17.19 -2.95 4.19
CA GLY A 143 16.58 -1.62 4.30
C GLY A 143 16.10 -1.03 2.97
N ASP A 144 16.37 -1.69 1.84
CA ASP A 144 15.80 -1.34 0.54
C ASP A 144 14.46 -2.03 0.27
N LEU A 145 14.07 -2.99 1.12
CA LEU A 145 12.92 -3.86 0.90
C LEU A 145 11.70 -3.43 1.72
N PHE A 146 10.60 -3.23 1.01
CA PHE A 146 9.27 -2.97 1.57
C PHE A 146 8.41 -4.21 1.32
N ILE A 147 8.19 -5.03 2.33
CA ILE A 147 7.47 -6.28 2.18
C ILE A 147 5.97 -6.02 2.26
N ASP A 148 5.22 -6.35 1.21
CA ASP A 148 3.75 -6.36 1.22
C ASP A 148 3.23 -7.80 1.45
N PRO A 149 2.63 -8.12 2.61
CA PRO A 149 2.09 -9.44 2.92
C PRO A 149 0.79 -9.77 2.17
N LEU A 150 0.32 -8.90 1.28
CA LEU A 150 -0.93 -8.96 0.53
C LEU A 150 -2.18 -8.92 1.41
N VAL A 151 -2.75 -7.72 1.49
CA VAL A 151 -4.03 -7.45 2.13
C VAL A 151 -5.18 -7.84 1.19
N PHE A 152 -5.97 -8.85 1.59
CA PHE A 152 -7.19 -9.23 0.87
C PHE A 152 -8.46 -8.73 1.58
N PRO A 153 -9.57 -8.54 0.83
CA PRO A 153 -10.82 -8.06 1.41
C PRO A 153 -11.39 -9.03 2.45
N THR A 154 -11.61 -8.55 3.67
CA THR A 154 -12.22 -9.33 4.76
C THR A 154 -13.67 -9.73 4.49
N SER A 155 -14.33 -9.07 3.54
CA SER A 155 -15.66 -9.44 3.05
C SER A 155 -15.69 -10.74 2.25
N VAL A 156 -14.56 -11.14 1.65
CA VAL A 156 -14.44 -12.38 0.86
C VAL A 156 -14.20 -13.57 1.79
N ASP A 157 -13.27 -13.43 2.73
CA ASP A 157 -13.07 -14.39 3.82
C ASP A 157 -12.68 -13.64 5.10
N ARG A 158 -13.39 -13.96 6.18
CA ARG A 158 -13.20 -13.37 7.50
C ARG A 158 -11.78 -13.55 8.05
N VAL A 159 -11.06 -14.60 7.63
CA VAL A 159 -9.72 -14.88 8.18
C VAL A 159 -8.61 -14.07 7.49
N PHE A 160 -8.89 -13.38 6.38
CA PHE A 160 -7.86 -12.70 5.60
C PHE A 160 -7.16 -11.56 6.36
N GLY A 161 -7.89 -10.80 7.17
CA GLY A 161 -7.30 -9.77 8.03
C GLY A 161 -6.32 -10.40 9.03
N LEU A 162 -6.74 -11.46 9.71
CA LEU A 162 -5.89 -12.20 10.65
C LEU A 162 -4.67 -12.83 9.97
N HIS A 163 -4.83 -13.44 8.79
CA HIS A 163 -3.71 -14.03 8.03
C HIS A 163 -2.66 -12.97 7.68
N CYS A 164 -3.08 -11.76 7.31
CA CYS A 164 -2.18 -10.66 7.05
C CYS A 164 -1.42 -10.24 8.32
N LEU A 165 -2.13 -10.03 9.44
CA LEU A 165 -1.50 -9.66 10.72
C LEU A 165 -0.50 -10.71 11.22
N GLU A 166 -0.82 -12.00 11.10
CA GLU A 166 0.09 -13.08 11.46
C GLU A 166 1.32 -13.15 10.53
N ALA A 167 1.14 -12.85 9.23
CA ALA A 167 2.26 -12.74 8.31
C ALA A 167 3.19 -11.57 8.67
N ILE A 168 2.64 -10.41 9.02
CA ILE A 168 3.41 -9.25 9.50
C ILE A 168 4.23 -9.63 10.74
N ARG A 169 3.61 -10.29 11.73
CA ARG A 169 4.32 -10.78 12.93
C ARG A 169 5.45 -11.74 12.58
N GLY A 170 5.19 -12.69 11.67
CA GLY A 170 6.16 -13.66 11.20
C GLY A 170 7.36 -13.01 10.51
N LEU A 171 7.10 -12.05 9.61
CA LEU A 171 8.13 -11.28 8.91
C LEU A 171 8.96 -10.43 9.88
N ARG A 172 8.31 -9.67 10.78
CA ARG A 172 9.02 -8.85 11.76
C ARG A 172 9.86 -9.69 12.70
N LYS A 173 9.37 -10.85 13.15
CA LYS A 173 10.13 -11.80 13.97
C LYS A 173 11.35 -12.35 13.22
N LYS A 174 11.23 -12.62 11.91
CA LYS A 174 12.29 -13.23 11.10
C LYS A 174 13.39 -12.24 10.74
N TYR A 175 13.03 -11.03 10.32
CA TYR A 175 13.96 -10.06 9.76
C TYR A 175 14.27 -8.87 10.67
N GLY A 176 13.59 -8.76 11.82
CA GLY A 176 13.81 -7.67 12.76
C GLY A 176 13.50 -6.31 12.13
N PRO A 177 14.11 -5.21 12.62
CA PRO A 177 13.88 -3.85 12.13
C PRO A 177 14.54 -3.55 10.78
N ASP A 178 15.31 -4.49 10.21
CA ASP A 178 16.14 -4.23 9.04
C ASP A 178 15.35 -4.17 7.73
N ILE A 179 14.12 -4.72 7.71
CA ILE A 179 13.17 -4.59 6.60
C ILE A 179 12.05 -3.61 6.96
N HIS A 180 11.40 -3.08 5.92
CA HIS A 180 10.11 -2.40 6.05
C HIS A 180 8.97 -3.36 5.70
N ILE A 181 7.84 -3.24 6.38
CA ILE A 181 6.62 -4.00 6.12
C ILE A 181 5.49 -3.00 5.86
N THR A 182 4.91 -3.08 4.67
CA THR A 182 3.90 -2.16 4.13
C THR A 182 2.67 -2.93 3.64
N GLY A 183 1.73 -2.23 2.98
CA GLY A 183 0.64 -2.84 2.24
C GLY A 183 -0.52 -1.87 1.99
N GLY A 184 -1.38 -2.22 1.04
CA GLY A 184 -2.62 -1.49 0.76
C GLY A 184 -3.67 -1.68 1.85
N ILE A 185 -3.61 -0.86 2.91
CA ILE A 185 -4.49 -0.98 4.09
C ILE A 185 -5.98 -0.88 3.71
N SER A 186 -6.30 -0.06 2.70
CA SER A 186 -7.67 0.12 2.22
C SER A 186 -8.30 -1.13 1.60
N ASN A 187 -7.50 -2.14 1.22
CA ASN A 187 -8.00 -3.35 0.58
C ASN A 187 -8.80 -4.22 1.56
N ALA A 188 -8.46 -4.19 2.85
CA ALA A 188 -9.12 -4.99 3.88
C ALA A 188 -10.63 -4.74 3.97
N SER A 189 -11.07 -3.51 3.70
CA SER A 189 -12.47 -3.08 3.83
C SER A 189 -13.29 -3.16 2.54
N PHE A 190 -12.71 -3.59 1.42
CA PHE A 190 -13.45 -3.64 0.15
C PHE A 190 -14.71 -4.50 0.29
N GLY A 191 -15.85 -4.00 -0.22
CA GLY A 191 -17.16 -4.66 -0.08
C GLY A 191 -17.92 -4.41 1.23
N ILE A 192 -17.36 -3.66 2.19
CA ILE A 192 -17.99 -3.35 3.48
C ILE A 192 -18.34 -1.85 3.55
N PRO A 193 -19.51 -1.43 4.07
CA PRO A 193 -19.80 -0.01 4.31
C PRO A 193 -18.90 0.58 5.41
N GLY A 194 -18.82 1.91 5.52
CA GLY A 194 -18.05 2.54 6.59
C GLY A 194 -16.55 2.22 6.57
N ARG A 195 -15.98 2.06 5.37
CA ARG A 195 -14.61 1.57 5.13
C ARG A 195 -13.53 2.30 5.93
N LYS A 196 -13.67 3.61 6.15
CA LYS A 196 -12.71 4.44 6.89
C LYS A 196 -12.39 3.82 8.26
N LEU A 197 -13.40 3.52 9.06
CA LEU A 197 -13.23 2.95 10.40
C LEU A 197 -12.49 1.61 10.37
N ILE A 198 -12.82 0.73 9.42
CA ILE A 198 -12.15 -0.57 9.25
C ILE A 198 -10.68 -0.38 8.86
N ASN A 199 -10.39 0.54 7.93
CA ASN A 199 -9.03 0.83 7.51
C ASN A 199 -8.18 1.39 8.66
N GLU A 200 -8.75 2.28 9.48
CA GLU A 200 -8.06 2.89 10.62
C GLU A 200 -7.75 1.86 11.71
N VAL A 201 -8.72 1.01 12.05
CA VAL A 201 -8.48 -0.11 12.98
C VAL A 201 -7.47 -1.10 12.40
N PHE A 202 -7.53 -1.40 11.10
CA PHE A 202 -6.55 -2.28 10.48
C PHE A 202 -5.13 -1.69 10.46
N LEU A 203 -5.00 -0.38 10.27
CA LEU A 203 -3.72 0.33 10.37
C LEU A 203 -3.12 0.19 11.78
N ILE A 204 -3.92 0.39 12.82
CA ILE A 204 -3.50 0.22 14.22
C ILE A 204 -3.00 -1.20 14.45
N LEU A 205 -3.81 -2.20 14.10
CA LEU A 205 -3.46 -3.60 14.30
C LEU A 205 -2.23 -4.03 13.49
N SER A 206 -2.05 -3.49 12.28
CA SER A 206 -0.87 -3.76 11.44
C SER A 206 0.41 -3.24 12.07
N VAL A 207 0.39 -2.01 12.61
CA VAL A 207 1.54 -1.45 13.33
C VAL A 207 1.86 -2.27 14.58
N GLU A 208 0.85 -2.68 15.34
CA GLU A 208 1.04 -3.56 16.50
C GLU A 208 1.59 -4.95 16.14
N ALA A 209 1.23 -5.46 14.98
CA ALA A 209 1.79 -6.69 14.44
C ALA A 209 3.26 -6.54 14.01
N GLY A 210 3.72 -5.30 13.78
CA GLY A 210 5.10 -4.97 13.43
C GLY A 210 5.28 -4.26 12.09
N ALA A 211 4.21 -3.82 11.44
CA ALA A 211 4.31 -2.97 10.25
C ALA A 211 4.86 -1.58 10.59
N ASP A 212 5.64 -1.02 9.68
CA ASP A 212 6.25 0.32 9.80
C ASP A 212 6.00 1.19 8.58
N GLY A 213 5.25 0.69 7.59
CA GLY A 213 4.74 1.45 6.46
C GLY A 213 3.30 1.05 6.11
N GLY A 214 2.68 1.82 5.22
CA GLY A 214 1.36 1.49 4.68
C GLY A 214 0.98 2.44 3.54
N ILE A 215 0.33 1.90 2.51
CA ILE A 215 -0.29 2.70 1.46
C ILE A 215 -1.70 3.05 1.95
N ILE A 216 -1.88 4.31 2.34
CA ILE A 216 -3.09 4.85 2.96
C ILE A 216 -3.50 6.15 2.28
N ASP A 217 -4.71 6.64 2.59
CA ASP A 217 -5.06 8.05 2.41
C ASP A 217 -4.74 8.79 3.73
N PRO A 218 -3.56 9.43 3.86
CA PRO A 218 -3.17 10.07 5.11
C PRO A 218 -3.92 11.39 5.37
N VAL A 219 -4.65 11.91 4.38
CA VAL A 219 -5.46 13.14 4.50
C VAL A 219 -6.80 12.81 5.14
N LEU A 220 -7.41 11.67 4.76
CA LEU A 220 -8.64 11.18 5.38
C LEU A 220 -8.39 10.47 6.72
N SER A 221 -7.28 9.75 6.84
CA SER A 221 -6.93 8.95 8.02
C SER A 221 -5.54 9.36 8.50
N ASN A 222 -5.47 10.50 9.18
CA ASN A 222 -4.22 11.02 9.73
C ASN A 222 -3.68 10.06 10.82
N PRO A 223 -2.44 9.55 10.70
CA PRO A 223 -1.92 8.56 11.65
C PRO A 223 -1.97 9.01 13.12
N VAL A 224 -1.79 10.30 13.42
CA VAL A 224 -1.85 10.82 14.80
C VAL A 224 -3.25 10.64 15.39
N GLU A 225 -4.29 10.95 14.61
CA GLU A 225 -5.68 10.79 15.03
C GLU A 225 -6.06 9.31 15.14
N VAL A 226 -5.63 8.50 14.17
CA VAL A 226 -5.87 7.06 14.15
C VAL A 226 -5.27 6.38 15.37
N PHE A 227 -4.01 6.63 15.71
CA PHE A 227 -3.40 6.02 16.90
C PHE A 227 -3.98 6.55 18.22
N GLY A 228 -4.71 7.68 18.21
CA GLY A 228 -5.43 8.23 19.35
C GLY A 228 -6.85 7.71 19.54
N MET A 229 -7.34 6.79 18.69
CA MET A 229 -8.72 6.28 18.76
C MET A 229 -9.05 5.62 20.10
N ASN A 230 -10.29 5.83 20.57
CA ASN A 230 -10.82 5.15 21.75
C ASN A 230 -11.14 3.68 21.45
N ARG A 231 -10.29 2.78 21.93
CA ARG A 231 -10.37 1.33 21.72
C ARG A 231 -11.50 0.65 22.49
N ASP A 232 -11.98 1.28 23.55
CA ASP A 232 -13.13 0.79 24.33
C ASP A 232 -14.47 1.16 23.67
N SER A 233 -14.44 1.92 22.58
CA SER A 233 -15.66 2.26 21.85
C SER A 233 -16.23 1.04 21.12
N ASN A 234 -17.57 0.94 21.11
CA ASN A 234 -18.28 -0.10 20.37
C ASN A 234 -17.91 -0.09 18.87
N ALA A 235 -17.71 1.10 18.29
CA ALA A 235 -17.30 1.25 16.89
C ALA A 235 -15.93 0.61 16.62
N TYR A 236 -14.94 0.88 17.47
CA TYR A 236 -13.61 0.27 17.35
C TYR A 236 -13.68 -1.25 17.47
N GLN A 237 -14.35 -1.76 18.52
CA GLN A 237 -14.43 -3.20 18.79
C GLN A 237 -15.13 -3.96 17.66
N MET A 238 -16.19 -3.39 17.08
CA MET A 238 -16.86 -4.00 15.92
C MET A 238 -15.97 -4.04 14.68
N ALA A 239 -15.18 -2.99 14.42
CA ALA A 239 -14.23 -2.99 13.32
C ALA A 239 -13.05 -3.95 13.56
N GLU A 240 -12.57 -4.05 14.80
CA GLU A 240 -11.56 -5.01 15.21
C GLU A 240 -12.07 -6.44 15.01
N ASP A 241 -13.31 -6.73 15.39
CA ASP A 241 -13.92 -8.05 15.20
C ASP A 241 -14.03 -8.44 13.72
N VAL A 242 -14.24 -7.48 12.81
CA VAL A 242 -14.18 -7.71 11.36
C VAL A 242 -12.77 -8.13 10.94
N ILE A 243 -11.74 -7.38 11.34
CA ILE A 243 -10.35 -7.66 10.95
C ILE A 243 -9.85 -8.99 11.54
N LEU A 244 -10.20 -9.29 12.78
CA LEU A 244 -9.77 -10.50 13.48
C LEU A 244 -10.62 -11.74 13.14
N GLY A 245 -11.58 -11.61 12.22
CA GLY A 245 -12.43 -12.72 11.76
C GLY A 245 -13.46 -13.21 12.79
N ARG A 246 -13.78 -12.37 13.77
CA ARG A 246 -14.75 -12.65 14.86
C ARG A 246 -16.18 -12.22 14.49
N ASP A 247 -16.35 -11.42 13.44
CA ASP A 247 -17.66 -11.09 12.84
C ASP A 247 -17.87 -11.85 11.53
N GLU A 248 -18.59 -12.97 11.59
CA GLU A 248 -18.89 -13.80 10.42
C GLU A 248 -19.73 -13.00 9.39
N PHE A 249 -19.29 -13.01 8.14
CA PHE A 249 -19.87 -12.21 7.04
C PHE A 249 -19.93 -10.69 7.32
N CYS A 250 -19.15 -10.19 8.29
CA CYS A 250 -19.21 -8.79 8.75
C CYS A 250 -20.63 -8.37 9.18
N GLN A 251 -21.48 -9.33 9.60
CA GLN A 251 -22.91 -9.12 9.74
C GLN A 251 -23.25 -8.13 10.86
N LYS A 252 -22.58 -8.24 12.00
CA LYS A 252 -22.82 -7.36 13.15
C LYS A 252 -22.42 -5.93 12.83
N TYR A 253 -21.24 -5.75 12.24
CA TYR A 253 -20.74 -4.46 11.80
C TYR A 253 -21.69 -3.79 10.80
N ILE A 254 -22.09 -4.50 9.74
CA ILE A 254 -22.99 -3.98 8.71
C ILE A 254 -24.35 -3.58 9.30
N ALA A 255 -24.89 -4.38 10.23
CA ALA A 255 -26.15 -4.08 10.89
C ALA A 255 -26.07 -2.81 11.74
N ALA A 256 -25.01 -2.66 12.54
CA ALA A 256 -24.78 -1.47 13.37
C ALA A 256 -24.58 -0.21 12.53
N TRP A 257 -23.80 -0.30 11.44
CA TRP A 257 -23.61 0.82 10.50
C TRP A 257 -24.94 1.30 9.90
N ARG A 258 -25.79 0.36 9.45
CA ARG A 258 -27.10 0.68 8.86
C ARG A 258 -28.06 1.35 9.84
N LYS A 259 -27.92 1.07 11.14
CA LYS A 259 -28.70 1.71 12.21
C LYS A 259 -28.12 3.05 12.66
N GLY A 260 -26.93 3.44 12.20
CA GLY A 260 -26.23 4.63 12.66
C GLY A 260 -25.62 4.50 14.05
N GLU A 261 -25.40 3.27 14.53
CA GLU A 261 -24.80 2.99 15.85
C GLU A 261 -23.27 3.13 15.83
N ILE A 262 -22.66 2.91 14.66
CA ILE A 262 -21.22 3.05 14.41
C ILE A 262 -21.04 3.86 13.11
N GLY A 263 -20.32 4.98 13.18
CA GLY A 263 -20.15 5.94 12.09
C GLY A 263 -20.43 7.38 12.52
N GLU A 264 -19.89 8.34 11.77
CA GLU A 264 -20.21 9.75 12.01
C GLU A 264 -21.72 9.97 11.83
N ALA A 265 -22.35 10.64 12.80
CA ALA A 265 -23.74 11.03 12.69
C ALA A 265 -23.93 11.85 11.41
N ARG A 266 -24.87 11.45 10.56
CA ARG A 266 -25.28 12.23 9.38
C ARG A 266 -25.80 13.61 9.77
#